data_AF-A0A7X3MR97-F1
#
_entry.id   AF-A0A7X3MR97-F1
#
_cell.length_a   1.000
_cell.length_b   1.000
_cell.length_c   1.000
_cell.angle_alpha   90.00
_cell.angle_beta   90.00
_cell.angle_gamma   90.00
#
_symmetry.space_group_name_H-M   'P 1'
#
loop_
_entity.id
_entity.type
_entity.pdbx_description
1 polymer ?
#
loop_
_entity_poly.entity_id
_entity_poly.type
_entity_poly.pdbx_seq_one_letter_code
_entity_poly.pdbx_strand_id
1 'polypeptide(L)' 'MSFPAKGYYEVWARAADDQGTMQPFEIMWNPRRDRNNSMHRIALTVPT' A
#
# COMPACT_ATOMS: atom_id res chain seq x y z
N MET A 1 -7.41 15.96 8.31
CA MET A 1 -6.83 14.65 8.66
C MET A 1 -5.60 14.89 9.52
N SER A 2 -5.47 14.19 10.65
CA SER A 2 -4.37 14.36 11.61
C SER A 2 -3.81 13.00 12.02
N PHE A 3 -2.51 12.94 12.28
CA PHE A 3 -1.89 11.75 12.88
C PHE A 3 -2.10 11.79 14.39
N PRO A 4 -2.34 10.62 15.03
CA PRO A 4 -2.60 10.56 16.47
C PRO A 4 -1.35 10.87 17.31
N ALA A 5 -0.16 10.73 16.76
CA ALA A 5 1.12 11.01 17.41
C ALA A 5 2.22 11.37 16.39
N LYS A 6 3.36 11.80 16.92
CA LYS A 6 4.62 11.93 16.18
C LYS A 6 5.26 10.54 16.06
N GLY A 7 6.00 10.29 14.98
CA GLY A 7 6.68 9.00 14.77
C GLY A 7 6.45 8.40 13.39
N TYR A 8 6.85 7.14 13.24
CA TYR A 8 6.81 6.41 11.98
C TYR A 8 5.43 5.81 11.72
N TYR A 9 4.96 5.95 10.47
CA TYR A 9 3.72 5.38 9.99
C TYR A 9 3.95 4.71 8.64
N GLU A 10 3.19 3.65 8.39
CA GLU A 10 2.99 3.12 7.05
C GLU A 10 1.53 3.33 6.66
N VAL A 11 1.29 4.00 5.54
CA VAL A 11 -0.03 4.15 4.94
C VAL A 11 -0.16 3.09 3.86
N TRP A 12 -1.14 2.21 4.03
CA TRP A 12 -1.42 1.10 3.13
C TRP A 12 -2.76 1.36 2.44
N ALA A 13 -2.79 1.23 1.12
CA ALA A 13 -4.00 1.39 0.33
C ALA A 13 -4.26 0.13 -0.50
N ARG A 14 -5.51 -0.33 -0.49
CA ARG A 14 -5.99 -1.44 -1.32
C ARG A 14 -7.42 -1.20 -1.79
N ALA A 15 -7.75 -1.69 -2.98
CA ALA A 15 -9.12 -1.79 -3.47
C ALA A 15 -9.64 -3.23 -3.40
N ALA A 16 -10.97 -3.36 -3.31
CA ALA A 16 -11.72 -4.59 -3.58
C ALA A 16 -12.71 -4.30 -4.72
N ASP A 17 -12.90 -5.25 -5.63
CA ASP A 17 -13.96 -5.16 -6.64
C ASP A 17 -15.33 -5.59 -6.09
N ASP A 18 -16.35 -5.57 -6.94
CA ASP A 18 -17.73 -5.96 -6.60
C ASP A 18 -17.90 -7.46 -6.29
N GLN A 19 -16.90 -8.28 -6.68
CA GLN A 19 -16.83 -9.70 -6.37
C GLN A 19 -15.97 -9.98 -5.12
N GLY A 20 -15.41 -8.94 -4.48
CA GLY A 20 -14.56 -9.05 -3.30
C GLY A 20 -13.10 -9.41 -3.58
N THR A 21 -12.65 -9.41 -4.84
CA THR A 21 -11.25 -9.63 -5.20
C THR A 21 -10.40 -8.44 -4.77
N MET A 22 -9.26 -8.71 -4.12
CA MET A 22 -8.36 -7.68 -3.61
C MET A 22 -6.96 -7.77 -4.22
N GLN A 23 -6.25 -6.65 -4.18
CA GLN A 23 -4.84 -6.57 -4.55
C GLN A 23 -3.96 -7.48 -3.67
N PRO A 24 -2.95 -8.18 -4.23
CA PRO A 24 -2.03 -9.02 -3.47
C PRO A 24 -1.12 -8.19 -2.56
N PHE A 25 -0.66 -8.81 -1.48
CA PHE A 25 0.30 -8.21 -0.55
C PHE A 25 1.71 -8.11 -1.17
N GLU A 26 2.14 -9.14 -1.89
CA GLU A 26 3.48 -9.22 -2.47
C GLU A 26 3.49 -8.91 -3.96
N ILE A 27 4.64 -8.43 -4.45
CA ILE A 27 4.88 -8.22 -5.87
C ILE A 27 5.08 -9.56 -6.56
N MET A 28 4.18 -9.89 -7.49
CA MET A 28 4.38 -11.01 -8.42
C MET A 28 5.34 -10.59 -9.53
N TRP A 29 6.64 -10.62 -9.24
CA TRP A 29 7.67 -10.16 -10.16
C TRP A 29 7.63 -10.93 -11.49
N ASN A 30 7.84 -10.20 -12.58
CA ASN A 30 8.06 -10.78 -13.90
C ASN A 30 9.16 -10.01 -14.67
N PRO A 31 9.84 -10.65 -15.65
CA PRO A 31 10.92 -10.00 -16.41
C PRO A 31 10.49 -8.75 -17.20
N ARG A 32 9.21 -8.62 -17.55
CA ARG A 32 8.66 -7.49 -18.33
C ARG A 32 8.32 -6.28 -17.47
N ARG A 33 8.28 -6.44 -16.14
CA ARG A 33 7.96 -5.38 -15.15
C ARG A 33 6.56 -4.75 -15.35
N ASP A 34 5.61 -5.51 -15.86
CA ASP A 34 4.24 -5.04 -16.08
C ASP A 34 3.27 -5.56 -15.01
N ARG A 35 2.08 -4.94 -14.97
CA ARG A 35 0.91 -5.39 -14.19
C ARG A 35 1.20 -5.62 -12.69
N ASN A 36 2.10 -4.83 -12.12
CA ASN A 36 2.22 -4.82 -10.67
C ASN A 36 0.98 -4.16 -10.06
N ASN A 37 0.11 -4.98 -9.51
CA ASN A 37 -1.09 -4.56 -8.79
C ASN A 37 -1.00 -4.84 -7.28
N SER A 38 0.21 -5.01 -6.72
CA SER A 38 0.38 -5.14 -5.27
C SER A 38 -0.15 -3.90 -4.55
N MET A 39 -0.66 -4.07 -3.32
CA MET A 39 -1.10 -2.95 -2.47
C MET A 39 0.00 -1.87 -2.37
N HIS A 40 -0.39 -0.61 -2.51
CA HIS A 40 0.58 0.49 -2.41
C HIS A 40 0.83 0.85 -0.95
N ARG A 41 2.12 1.04 -0.62
CA ARG A 41 2.57 1.35 0.74
C ARG A 41 3.47 2.58 0.73
N ILE A 42 3.10 3.57 1.53
CA ILE A 42 3.88 4.80 1.73
C ILE A 42 4.36 4.82 3.17
N ALA A 43 5.67 4.74 3.36
CA ALA A 43 6.31 4.97 4.65
C ALA A 43 6.54 6.48 4.86
N LEU A 44 6.19 6.99 6.04
CA LEU A 44 6.42 8.39 6.39
C LEU A 44 6.70 8.54 7.90
N THR A 45 7.39 9.62 8.26
CA THR A 45 7.64 9.98 9.65
C THR A 45 6.99 11.34 9.93
N VAL A 46 6.17 11.41 10.97
CA VAL A 46 5.60 12.66 11.48
C VAL A 46 6.63 13.30 12.42
N PRO A 47 7.22 14.45 12.06
CA PRO A 47 8.27 15.06 12.85
C PRO A 47 7.73 15.61 14.17
N THR A 48 8.63 15.70 15.15
CA THR A 48 8.43 16.44 16.40
C THR A 48 8.33 17.93 16.19
#